data_AF-A0A0D0DHH3-F1
#
_entry.id   AF-A0A0D0DHH3-F1
#
_cell.length_a   1.000
_cell.length_b   1.000
_cell.length_c   1.000
_cell.angle_alpha   90.00
_cell.angle_beta   90.00
_cell.angle_gamma   90.00
#
_symmetry.space_group_name_H-M   'P 1'
#
loop_
_entity.id
_entity.type
_entity.pdbx_description
1 polymer ?
#
loop_
_entity_poly.entity_id
_entity_poly.type
_entity_poly.pdbx_seq_one_letter_code
_entity_poly.pdbx_strand_id
1 'polypeptide(L)'
;QVEQEGIADLVKVWKYSEAVQLERNKERRLAYKEEIAGWNVENEQVKSERRKPRWSKPKLRKLESPFPRPGVDAQETEGQPDANIEADKTDDGSSGNESDGGSKV
;
A
#
# COMPACT_ATOMS: atom_id res chain seq x y z
N GLN A 1 1.95 -15.35 -40.91
CA GLN A 1 3.14 -15.05 -40.07
C GLN A 1 3.16 -13.61 -39.54
N VAL A 2 2.44 -12.65 -40.13
CA VAL A 2 2.42 -11.22 -39.71
C VAL A 2 1.71 -10.98 -38.35
N GLU A 3 0.70 -11.78 -38.01
CA GLU A 3 -0.11 -11.56 -36.80
C GLU A 3 0.65 -11.86 -35.49
N GLN A 4 1.61 -12.79 -35.52
CA GLN A 4 2.40 -13.13 -34.33
C GLN A 4 3.42 -12.04 -33.98
N GLU A 5 3.98 -11.37 -34.98
CA GLU A 5 4.92 -10.26 -34.78
C GLU A 5 4.20 -9.04 -34.17
N GLY A 6 2.97 -8.74 -34.62
CA GLY A 6 2.15 -7.67 -34.06
C GLY A 6 1.75 -7.89 -32.59
N ILE A 7 1.42 -9.14 -32.21
CA ILE A 7 1.12 -9.49 -30.81
C ILE A 7 2.37 -9.37 -29.94
N ALA A 8 3.53 -9.83 -30.43
CA ALA A 8 4.78 -9.75 -29.69
C ALA A 8 5.19 -8.30 -29.37
N ASP A 9 5.04 -7.40 -30.33
CA ASP A 9 5.34 -5.98 -30.11
C ASP A 9 4.33 -5.31 -29.17
N LEU A 10 3.04 -5.67 -29.26
CA LEU A 10 2.03 -5.20 -28.33
C LEU A 10 2.31 -5.66 -26.88
N VAL A 11 2.76 -6.90 -26.70
CA VAL A 11 3.17 -7.44 -25.39
C VAL A 11 4.41 -6.71 -24.86
N LYS A 12 5.40 -6.36 -25.70
CA LYS A 12 6.57 -5.57 -25.27
C LYS A 12 6.16 -4.19 -24.75
N VAL A 13 5.29 -3.49 -25.50
CA VAL A 13 4.79 -2.17 -25.11
C VAL A 13 3.98 -2.26 -23.81
N TRP A 14 3.16 -3.30 -23.65
CA TRP A 14 2.41 -3.55 -22.43
C TRP A 14 3.32 -3.80 -21.23
N LYS A 15 4.33 -4.68 -21.34
CA LYS A 15 5.31 -4.94 -20.27
C LYS A 15 6.07 -3.69 -19.85
N TYR A 16 6.48 -2.85 -20.81
CA TYR A 16 7.14 -1.58 -20.50
C TYR A 16 6.22 -0.63 -19.72
N SER A 17 4.97 -0.51 -20.18
CA SER A 17 3.97 0.35 -19.54
C SER A 17 3.65 -0.14 -18.11
N GLU A 18 3.55 -1.45 -17.93
CA GLU A 18 3.33 -2.09 -16.63
C GLU A 18 4.51 -1.85 -15.68
N ALA A 19 5.76 -1.99 -16.14
CA ALA A 19 6.94 -1.74 -15.32
C ALA A 19 6.99 -0.29 -14.80
N VAL A 20 6.73 0.68 -15.68
CA VAL A 20 6.68 2.11 -15.32
C VAL A 20 5.57 2.39 -14.30
N GLN A 21 4.39 1.78 -14.50
CA GLN A 21 3.27 1.92 -13.56
C GLN A 21 3.60 1.34 -12.18
N LEU A 22 4.25 0.17 -12.14
CA LEU A 22 4.66 -0.46 -10.88
C LEU A 22 5.68 0.38 -10.13
N GLU A 23 6.63 1.00 -10.84
CA GLU A 23 7.60 1.92 -10.25
C GLU A 23 6.93 3.13 -9.60
N ARG A 24 6.02 3.81 -10.32
CA ARG A 24 5.24 4.93 -9.75
C ARG A 24 4.42 4.52 -8.53
N ASN A 25 3.82 3.33 -8.58
CA ASN A 25 3.05 2.80 -7.44
C ASN A 25 3.96 2.50 -6.24
N LYS A 26 5.20 2.04 -6.45
CA LYS A 26 6.20 1.87 -5.38
C LYS A 26 6.56 3.23 -4.77
N GLU A 27 6.85 4.23 -5.58
CA GLU A 27 7.16 5.59 -5.10
C GLU A 27 6.01 6.17 -4.26
N ARG A 28 4.75 6.02 -4.72
CA ARG A 28 3.57 6.47 -3.95
C ARG A 28 3.46 5.78 -2.60
N ARG A 29 3.76 4.47 -2.53
CA ARG A 29 3.75 3.71 -1.29
C ARG A 29 4.87 4.16 -0.35
N LEU A 30 6.07 4.42 -0.87
CA LEU A 30 7.21 4.90 -0.09
C LEU A 30 6.92 6.28 0.50
N ALA A 31 6.46 7.22 -0.31
CA ALA A 31 6.08 8.56 0.17
C ALA A 31 5.01 8.50 1.26
N TYR A 32 3.99 7.64 1.11
CA TYR A 32 2.98 7.43 2.15
C TYR A 32 3.57 6.83 3.44
N LYS A 33 4.52 5.87 3.33
CA LYS A 33 5.20 5.29 4.50
C LYS A 33 6.02 6.34 5.27
N GLU A 34 6.67 7.25 4.57
CA GLU A 34 7.39 8.36 5.19
C GLU A 34 6.43 9.34 5.88
N GLU A 35 5.34 9.71 5.21
CA GLU A 35 4.34 10.64 5.74
C GLU A 35 3.66 10.06 6.99
N ILE A 36 3.28 8.78 6.97
CA ILE A 36 2.65 8.12 8.11
C ILE A 36 3.61 7.93 9.28
N ALA A 37 4.90 7.67 9.01
CA ALA A 37 5.92 7.59 10.05
C ALA A 37 6.09 8.94 10.76
N GLY A 38 6.18 10.04 9.99
CA GLY A 38 6.23 11.39 10.56
C GLY A 38 4.98 11.73 11.38
N TRP A 39 3.80 11.36 10.88
CA TRP A 39 2.54 11.54 11.62
C TRP A 39 2.51 10.72 12.92
N ASN A 40 2.97 9.47 12.92
CA ASN A 40 3.02 8.64 14.12
C ASN A 40 3.92 9.26 15.21
N VAL A 41 5.11 9.73 14.82
CA VAL A 41 6.06 10.40 15.73
C VAL A 41 5.43 11.66 16.35
N GLU A 42 4.77 12.50 15.56
CA GLU A 42 4.08 13.67 16.10
C GLU A 42 2.91 13.28 16.99
N ASN A 43 2.11 12.30 16.59
CA ASN A 43 0.95 11.85 17.34
C ASN A 43 1.34 11.26 18.70
N GLU A 44 2.48 10.56 18.79
CA GLU A 44 3.04 10.07 20.06
C GLU A 44 3.47 11.22 20.98
N GLN A 45 4.16 12.24 20.45
CA GLN A 45 4.53 13.43 21.22
C GLN A 45 3.29 14.19 21.71
N VAL A 46 2.30 14.35 20.85
CA VAL A 46 1.08 15.07 21.19
C VAL A 46 0.24 14.30 22.22
N LYS A 47 0.22 12.96 22.15
CA LYS A 47 -0.42 12.12 23.17
C LYS A 47 0.24 12.30 24.53
N SER A 48 1.58 12.32 24.59
CA SER A 48 2.29 12.53 25.87
C SER A 48 2.05 13.94 26.43
N GLU A 49 1.89 14.94 25.56
CA GLU A 49 1.53 16.32 25.94
C GLU A 49 0.02 16.51 26.21
N ARG A 50 -0.81 15.49 26.01
CA ARG A 50 -2.30 15.55 26.10
C ARG A 50 -2.90 16.65 25.21
N ARG A 51 -2.29 16.89 24.05
CA ARG A 51 -2.74 17.87 23.05
C ARG A 51 -3.45 17.17 21.89
N LYS A 52 -3.88 17.95 20.90
CA LYS A 52 -4.40 17.44 19.62
C LYS A 52 -3.34 17.58 18.52
N PRO A 53 -3.23 16.61 17.60
CA PRO A 53 -2.22 16.67 16.53
C PRO A 53 -2.44 17.89 15.65
N ARG A 54 -1.36 18.46 15.11
CA ARG A 54 -1.46 19.69 14.32
C ARG A 54 -2.11 19.44 12.96
N TRP A 55 -2.06 18.21 12.48
CA TRP A 55 -2.55 17.80 11.17
C TRP A 55 -3.16 16.39 11.22
N SER A 56 -4.01 16.11 10.22
CA SER A 56 -4.75 14.84 10.12
C SER A 56 -3.86 13.68 9.70
N LYS A 57 -4.25 12.46 10.08
CA LYS A 57 -3.60 11.22 9.61
C LYS A 57 -3.55 11.18 8.08
N PRO A 58 -2.36 11.00 7.48
CA PRO A 58 -2.19 10.80 6.05
C PRO A 58 -3.04 9.66 5.51
N LYS A 59 -3.42 9.73 4.23
CA LYS A 59 -4.17 8.68 3.54
C LYS A 59 -3.43 8.29 2.27
N LEU A 60 -3.28 6.99 2.04
CA LEU A 60 -2.72 6.49 0.79
C LEU A 60 -3.68 6.83 -0.37
N ARG A 61 -3.17 7.59 -1.35
CA ARG A 61 -3.94 7.91 -2.56
C ARG A 61 -4.13 6.66 -3.41
N LYS A 62 -5.13 6.70 -4.31
CA LYS A 62 -5.39 5.59 -5.24
C LYS A 62 -4.13 5.27 -6.06
N LEU A 63 -3.77 4.00 -6.09
CA LEU A 63 -2.71 3.49 -6.95
C LEU A 63 -3.20 3.42 -8.40
N GLU A 64 -2.27 3.48 -9.35
CA GLU A 64 -2.59 3.26 -10.76
C GLU A 64 -3.05 1.82 -10.95
N SER A 65 -4.15 1.60 -11.68
CA SER A 65 -4.69 0.28 -12.01
C SER A 65 -3.91 -0.37 -13.15
N PRO A 66 -3.67 -1.69 -13.14
CA PRO A 66 -2.95 -2.40 -14.20
C PRO A 66 -3.48 -2.10 -15.61
N PHE A 67 -2.59 -2.02 -16.59
CA PHE A 67 -2.99 -1.96 -18.00
C PHE A 67 -3.62 -3.28 -18.44
N PRO A 68 -4.70 -3.26 -19.26
CA PRO A 68 -5.30 -4.49 -19.76
C PRO A 68 -4.27 -5.28 -20.60
N ARG A 69 -4.13 -6.57 -20.28
CA ARG A 69 -3.20 -7.45 -20.98
C ARG A 69 -3.67 -7.65 -22.44
N PRO A 70 -2.78 -7.53 -23.43
CA PRO A 70 -3.06 -7.90 -24.80
C PRO A 70 -3.53 -9.36 -24.89
N GLY A 71 -4.53 -9.64 -25.74
CA GLY A 71 -5.09 -10.98 -25.93
C GLY A 71 -4.06 -11.91 -26.57
N VAL A 72 -3.39 -12.70 -25.74
CA VAL A 72 -2.61 -13.88 -26.12
C VAL A 72 -3.18 -15.01 -25.28
N ASP A 73 -3.65 -16.07 -25.93
CA ASP A 73 -4.25 -17.22 -25.28
C ASP A 73 -3.42 -17.63 -24.05
N ALA A 74 -4.13 -17.88 -22.95
CA ALA A 74 -3.63 -17.93 -21.59
C ALA A 74 -2.66 -19.10 -21.29
N GLN A 75 -1.49 -19.11 -21.92
CA GLN A 75 -0.37 -19.99 -21.56
C GLN A 75 0.93 -19.20 -21.48
N GLU A 76 1.09 -18.42 -20.41
CA GLU A 76 2.38 -18.21 -19.75
C GLU A 76 2.06 -17.57 -18.38
N THR A 77 1.55 -18.43 -17.49
CA THR A 77 1.74 -18.27 -16.05
C THR A 77 3.22 -18.47 -15.77
N GLU A 78 3.94 -17.40 -15.46
CA GLU A 78 5.07 -17.48 -14.53
C GLU A 78 5.46 -16.08 -14.03
N GLY A 79 5.33 -15.90 -12.70
CA GLY A 79 5.95 -14.78 -12.00
C GLY A 79 5.20 -13.45 -12.05
N GLN A 80 3.93 -13.43 -11.64
CA GLN A 80 3.38 -12.21 -11.05
C GLN A 80 4.28 -11.91 -9.83
N PRO A 81 5.03 -10.79 -9.76
CA PRO A 81 5.66 -10.42 -8.51
C PRO A 81 4.50 -10.20 -7.55
N ASP A 82 4.36 -11.14 -6.61
CA ASP A 82 3.46 -11.05 -5.48
C ASP A 82 3.55 -9.62 -4.99
N ALA A 83 2.49 -8.85 -5.26
CA ALA A 83 2.39 -7.49 -4.81
C ALA A 83 2.08 -7.61 -3.33
N ASN A 84 3.09 -8.05 -2.56
CA ASN A 84 3.08 -8.39 -1.14
C ASN A 84 1.97 -7.60 -0.46
N ILE A 85 0.79 -8.21 -0.41
CA ILE A 85 -0.35 -7.65 0.28
C ILE A 85 -0.05 -8.02 1.72
N GLU A 86 0.90 -7.31 2.32
CA GLU A 86 0.83 -7.08 3.75
C GLU A 86 -0.46 -6.30 3.96
N ALA A 87 -1.54 -7.07 4.10
CA ALA A 87 -2.69 -6.65 4.86
C ALA A 87 -2.15 -6.38 6.26
N ASP A 88 -1.72 -5.14 6.47
CA ASP A 88 -1.55 -4.55 7.79
C ASP A 88 -2.90 -4.69 8.47
N LYS A 89 -3.08 -5.80 9.17
CA LYS A 89 -4.15 -5.98 10.14
C LYS A 89 -3.88 -4.93 11.20
N THR A 90 -4.47 -3.76 11.02
CA THR A 90 -4.72 -2.85 12.13
C THR A 90 -5.69 -3.59 13.06
N ASP A 91 -5.13 -4.36 14.00
CA ASP A 91 -5.88 -4.93 15.13
C ASP A 91 -6.25 -3.77 16.05
N ASP A 92 -7.48 -3.29 15.82
CA ASP A 92 -8.21 -2.37 16.67
C ASP A 92 -8.65 -3.12 17.94
N GLY A 93 -7.71 -3.27 18.88
CA GLY A 93 -7.91 -3.94 20.16
C GLY A 93 -7.74 -2.99 21.35
N SER A 94 -8.31 -1.78 21.29
CA SER A 94 -8.37 -0.89 22.46
C SER A 94 -9.73 -0.99 23.14
N SER A 95 -9.76 -1.52 24.38
CA SER A 95 -10.43 -0.91 25.55
C SER A 95 -10.75 -1.95 26.64
N GLY A 96 -10.38 -1.66 27.89
CA GLY A 96 -10.97 -2.30 29.07
C GLY A 96 -10.01 -2.82 30.15
N ASN A 97 -8.93 -2.12 30.50
CA ASN A 97 -8.26 -2.38 31.79
C ASN A 97 -8.91 -1.51 32.88
N GLU A 98 -9.92 -2.06 33.53
CA GLU A 98 -10.48 -1.54 34.78
C GLU A 98 -9.86 -2.33 35.94
N SER A 99 -8.63 -1.99 36.29
CA SER A 99 -8.04 -2.36 37.58
C SER A 99 -8.38 -1.28 38.60
N ASP A 100 -9.35 -1.54 39.48
CA ASP A 100 -9.48 -0.80 40.74
C ASP A 100 -9.44 -1.78 41.92
N GLY A 101 -8.22 -2.06 42.35
CA GLY A 101 -7.95 -2.67 43.65
C GLY A 101 -8.06 -1.61 44.74
N GLY A 102 -9.26 -1.46 45.30
CA GLY A 102 -9.54 -0.59 46.44
C GLY A 102 -9.80 -1.40 47.71
N SER A 103 -8.75 -1.98 48.29
CA SER A 103 -8.78 -2.56 49.64
C SER A 103 -9.08 -1.45 50.66
N LYS A 104 -10.16 -1.60 51.44
CA LYS A 104 -10.37 -0.82 52.65
C LYS A 104 -10.59 -1.75 53.84
N VAL A 105 -9.81 -1.43 54.86
CA VAL A 105 -9.67 -1.97 56.21
C VAL A 105 -10.98 -2.19 56.97
#